data_AF-A0A343VRM9-F1
#
_entry.id   AF-A0A343VRM9-F1
#
_cell.length_a   1.000
_cell.length_b   1.000
_cell.length_c   1.000
_cell.angle_alpha   90.00
_cell.angle_beta   90.00
_cell.angle_gamma   90.00
#
_symmetry.space_group_name_H-M   'P 1'
#
loop_
_entity.id
_entity.type
_entity.pdbx_description
1 polymer ?
#
loop_
_entity_poly.entity_id
_entity_poly.type
_entity_poly.pdbx_seq_one_letter_code
_entity_poly.pdbx_strand_id
1 'polypeptide(L)'
;MSHPSRVVFDAPPEAQPPQLYCVGRPKTQPHPEPRDVAFRQIRIGRNRVMTRLQWRGWRVDISDDNRAVTVPRQHGANGPIEELSALMAFAYDRIGVQVTPGSGTSAEVLANADPVHVEDAIALLEATWRIVERRWPQRRSLNIYTCLNEAWEQDEMLVPPVIPLAALRAALPEGKLLCDYTARHSPQTAKALFGGAIALLRRRRQLGGAA
;
A
#
# COMPACT_ATOMS: atom_id res chain seq x y z
N MET A 1 11.80 5.24 -66.82
CA MET A 1 12.55 4.55 -65.75
C MET A 1 13.14 5.61 -64.83
N SER A 2 12.89 5.46 -63.52
CA SER A 2 13.66 6.01 -62.39
C SER A 2 13.49 7.49 -61.95
N HIS A 3 12.57 7.64 -60.99
CA HIS A 3 12.42 8.50 -59.80
C HIS A 3 13.39 9.66 -59.48
N PRO A 4 12.87 10.79 -58.91
CA PRO A 4 13.64 11.74 -58.11
C PRO A 4 13.83 11.27 -56.65
N SER A 5 15.05 11.42 -56.13
CA SER A 5 15.41 11.12 -54.73
C SER A 5 14.72 12.06 -53.76
N ARG A 6 13.86 11.51 -52.90
CA ARG A 6 13.34 12.17 -51.69
C ARG A 6 14.42 12.19 -50.61
N VAL A 7 14.67 13.37 -50.06
CA VAL A 7 15.34 13.53 -48.77
C VAL A 7 14.39 12.96 -47.70
N VAL A 8 14.78 11.84 -47.09
CA VAL A 8 14.10 11.27 -45.93
C VAL A 8 14.57 12.04 -44.71
N PHE A 9 13.66 12.73 -44.04
CA PHE A 9 13.88 13.21 -42.69
C PHE A 9 14.03 11.99 -41.78
N ASP A 10 15.19 11.82 -41.16
CA ASP A 10 15.38 10.89 -40.05
C ASP A 10 14.42 11.28 -38.93
N ALA A 11 13.38 10.46 -38.73
CA ALA A 11 12.59 10.51 -37.51
C ALA A 11 13.48 10.05 -36.36
N PRO A 12 13.50 10.75 -35.20
CA PRO A 12 14.20 10.26 -34.02
C PRO A 12 13.64 8.88 -33.65
N PRO A 13 14.47 7.96 -33.11
CA PRO A 13 14.00 6.64 -32.75
C PRO A 13 12.83 6.79 -31.78
N GLU A 14 11.67 6.29 -32.20
CA GLU A 14 10.49 6.13 -31.36
C GLU A 14 10.96 5.51 -30.05
N ALA A 15 10.91 6.29 -28.97
CA ALA A 15 11.22 5.82 -27.64
C ALA A 15 10.22 4.70 -27.34
N GLN A 16 10.66 3.45 -27.49
CA GLN A 16 9.91 2.30 -27.06
C GLN A 16 9.47 2.56 -25.62
N PRO A 17 8.16 2.49 -25.30
CA PRO A 17 7.73 2.57 -23.92
C PRO A 17 8.48 1.47 -23.16
N PRO A 18 8.98 1.75 -21.94
CA PRO A 18 9.74 0.78 -21.17
C PRO A 18 8.92 -0.51 -21.09
N GLN A 19 9.44 -1.57 -21.70
CA GLN A 19 8.84 -2.89 -21.58
C GLN A 19 8.87 -3.22 -20.09
N LEU A 20 7.69 -3.20 -19.47
CA LEU A 20 7.49 -3.80 -18.17
C LEU A 20 7.81 -5.28 -18.35
N TYR A 21 9.03 -5.66 -17.99
CA TYR A 21 9.37 -7.06 -17.79
C TYR A 21 8.40 -7.59 -16.74
N CYS A 22 7.39 -8.33 -17.18
CA CYS A 22 6.58 -9.17 -16.32
C CYS A 22 7.51 -10.25 -15.76
N VAL A 23 8.17 -9.94 -14.64
CA VAL A 23 9.00 -10.89 -13.91
C VAL A 23 8.07 -11.91 -13.29
N GLY A 24 7.85 -13.02 -14.01
CA GLY A 24 7.53 -14.33 -13.47
C GLY A 24 6.17 -14.49 -12.77
N ARG A 25 5.49 -15.60 -13.10
CA ARG A 25 4.50 -16.23 -12.22
C ARG A 25 4.94 -16.14 -10.74
N PRO A 26 4.04 -15.94 -9.78
CA PRO A 26 4.42 -16.04 -8.37
C PRO A 26 5.00 -17.42 -8.13
N LYS A 27 6.31 -17.48 -7.81
CA LYS A 27 6.86 -18.61 -7.06
C LYS A 27 5.96 -18.77 -5.85
N THR A 28 5.44 -19.96 -5.63
CA THR A 28 4.66 -20.35 -4.45
C THR A 28 5.21 -19.61 -3.24
N GLN A 29 4.47 -18.60 -2.74
CA GLN A 29 4.96 -17.80 -1.63
C GLN A 29 5.21 -18.75 -0.46
N PRO A 30 6.39 -18.69 0.19
CA PRO A 30 6.67 -19.59 1.30
C PRO A 30 5.69 -19.27 2.43
N HIS A 31 4.68 -20.10 2.59
CA HIS A 31 3.74 -20.00 3.70
C HIS A 31 4.35 -20.73 4.89
N PRO A 32 4.52 -20.09 6.06
CA PRO A 32 5.00 -20.79 7.23
C PRO A 32 3.99 -21.85 7.64
N GLU A 33 4.46 -23.06 7.93
CA GLU A 33 3.62 -24.03 8.61
C GLU A 33 3.63 -23.75 10.12
N PRO A 34 2.58 -24.15 10.87
CA PRO A 34 2.52 -23.92 12.31
C PRO A 34 3.74 -24.42 13.10
N ARG A 35 4.42 -25.47 12.60
CA ARG A 35 5.63 -26.03 13.21
C ARG A 35 6.88 -25.17 13.04
N ASP A 36 6.91 -24.30 12.03
CA ASP A 36 8.06 -23.46 11.71
C ASP A 36 8.02 -22.12 12.46
N VAL A 37 6.85 -21.75 12.99
CA VAL A 37 6.64 -20.49 13.71
C VAL A 37 6.88 -20.71 15.20
N ALA A 38 7.82 -19.99 15.78
CA ALA A 38 8.00 -19.97 17.22
C ALA A 38 6.93 -19.08 17.86
N PHE A 39 6.28 -19.60 18.91
CA PHE A 39 5.26 -18.90 19.68
C PHE A 39 5.81 -18.51 21.05
N ARG A 40 5.63 -17.25 21.42
CA ARG A 40 6.02 -16.77 22.75
C ARG A 40 5.00 -15.78 23.28
N GLN A 41 4.46 -16.05 24.47
CA GLN A 41 3.70 -15.05 25.19
C GLN A 41 4.65 -13.94 25.68
N ILE A 42 4.29 -12.69 25.38
CA ILE A 42 4.99 -11.50 25.84
C ILE A 42 4.01 -10.65 26.66
N ARG A 43 4.51 -10.06 27.74
CA ARG A 43 3.76 -9.05 28.50
C ARG A 43 4.16 -7.67 28.00
N ILE A 44 3.19 -6.85 27.62
CA ILE A 44 3.39 -5.46 27.25
C ILE A 44 2.68 -4.57 28.30
N GLY A 45 3.47 -3.80 29.05
CA GLY A 45 2.94 -2.99 30.16
C GLY A 45 2.50 -3.84 31.36
N ARG A 46 1.58 -3.32 32.18
CA ARG A 46 1.20 -3.96 33.45
C ARG A 46 0.27 -5.18 33.29
N ASN A 47 -0.64 -5.17 32.30
CA ASN A 47 -1.69 -6.19 32.21
C ASN A 47 -1.95 -6.77 30.80
N ARG A 48 -1.22 -6.36 29.74
CA ARG A 48 -1.52 -6.84 28.38
C ARG A 48 -0.61 -8.02 28.02
N VAL A 49 -1.21 -9.15 27.65
CA VAL A 49 -0.49 -10.31 27.10
C VAL A 49 -0.69 -10.30 25.59
N MET A 50 0.40 -10.45 24.85
CA MET A 50 0.37 -10.65 23.41
C MET A 50 1.09 -11.93 23.06
N THR A 51 0.67 -12.58 21.98
CA THR A 51 1.33 -13.75 21.43
C THR A 51 2.29 -13.29 20.34
N ARG A 52 3.60 -13.35 20.61
CA ARG A 52 4.64 -13.09 19.62
C ARG A 52 4.87 -14.32 18.77
N LEU A 53 4.73 -14.15 17.47
CA LEU A 53 5.14 -15.06 16.43
C LEU A 53 6.54 -14.68 15.95
N GLN A 54 7.39 -15.68 15.71
CA GLN A 54 8.70 -15.47 15.13
C GLN A 54 9.00 -16.54 14.08
N TRP A 55 9.40 -16.11 12.89
CA TRP A 55 9.79 -16.99 11.79
C TRP A 55 10.85 -16.31 10.94
N ARG A 56 11.96 -17.01 10.65
CA ARG A 56 13.07 -16.53 9.81
C ARG A 56 13.57 -15.12 10.14
N GLY A 57 13.60 -14.79 11.43
CA GLY A 57 14.06 -13.48 11.93
C GLY A 57 12.99 -12.38 11.96
N TRP A 58 11.85 -12.58 11.31
CA TRP A 58 10.69 -11.70 11.41
C TRP A 58 9.91 -11.97 12.70
N ARG A 59 9.33 -10.91 13.26
CA ARG A 59 8.44 -11.00 14.43
C ARG A 59 7.09 -10.34 14.13
N VAL A 60 6.02 -10.91 14.66
CA VAL A 60 4.66 -10.35 14.59
C VAL A 60 4.01 -10.60 15.94
N ASP A 61 3.33 -9.60 16.51
CA ASP A 61 2.65 -9.71 17.79
C ASP A 61 1.14 -9.75 17.56
N ILE A 62 0.46 -10.72 18.16
CA ILE A 62 -0.99 -10.86 18.16
C ILE A 62 -1.53 -10.42 19.52
N SER A 63 -2.47 -9.50 19.52
CA SER A 63 -3.30 -9.19 20.68
C SER A 63 -4.61 -9.95 20.55
N ASP A 64 -4.78 -10.99 21.36
CA ASP A 64 -6.01 -11.78 21.36
C ASP A 64 -7.22 -10.92 21.79
N ASP A 65 -7.03 -10.02 22.75
CA ASP A 65 -8.08 -9.11 23.25
C ASP A 65 -8.73 -8.23 22.18
N ASN A 66 -7.93 -7.72 21.24
CA ASN A 66 -8.38 -6.76 20.22
C ASN A 66 -8.35 -7.34 18.82
N ARG A 67 -8.09 -8.66 18.67
CA ARG A 67 -7.84 -9.33 17.39
C ARG A 67 -6.95 -8.49 16.47
N ALA A 68 -5.84 -8.01 17.02
CA ALA A 68 -4.95 -7.09 16.31
C ALA A 68 -3.60 -7.76 16.06
N VAL A 69 -3.12 -7.63 14.83
CA VAL A 69 -1.78 -8.06 14.41
C VAL A 69 -0.91 -6.82 14.31
N THR A 70 0.23 -6.80 15.00
CA THR A 70 1.19 -5.69 14.93
C THR A 70 2.59 -6.21 14.61
N VAL A 71 3.36 -5.42 13.86
CA VAL A 71 4.77 -5.70 13.62
C VAL A 71 5.56 -4.84 14.59
N PRO A 72 6.18 -5.39 15.65
CA PRO A 72 7.00 -4.60 16.56
C PRO A 72 8.20 -4.00 15.81
N ARG A 73 8.80 -2.92 16.31
CA ARG A 73 10.05 -2.38 15.74
C ARG A 73 11.17 -3.42 15.87
N GLN A 74 11.83 -3.74 14.77
CA GLN A 74 12.85 -4.80 14.69
C GLN A 74 14.11 -4.24 14.05
N HIS A 75 15.23 -4.34 14.75
CA HIS A 75 16.55 -4.10 14.17
C HIS A 75 17.11 -5.47 13.80
N GLY A 76 17.47 -5.67 12.52
CA GLY A 76 18.05 -6.94 12.05
C GLY A 76 17.07 -7.96 11.46
N ALA A 77 15.91 -7.54 10.95
CA ALA A 77 15.12 -8.40 10.08
C ALA A 77 15.85 -8.54 8.73
N ASN A 78 16.68 -9.56 8.62
CA ASN A 78 17.56 -9.79 7.47
C ASN A 78 16.92 -10.68 6.40
N GLY A 79 15.70 -11.15 6.62
CA GLY A 79 14.94 -11.95 5.68
C GLY A 79 14.26 -11.10 4.60
N PRO A 80 13.89 -11.70 3.46
CA PRO A 80 13.07 -11.02 2.44
C PRO A 80 11.71 -10.60 3.01
N ILE A 81 11.15 -9.50 2.51
CA ILE A 81 9.89 -8.92 3.01
C ILE A 81 8.69 -9.86 2.77
N GLU A 82 8.79 -10.72 1.76
CA GLU A 82 7.81 -11.76 1.44
C GLU A 82 7.62 -12.74 2.61
N GLU A 83 8.68 -13.01 3.38
CA GLU A 83 8.59 -13.85 4.58
C GLU A 83 7.84 -13.14 5.72
N LEU A 84 7.96 -11.81 5.83
CA LEU A 84 7.10 -11.04 6.73
C LEU A 84 5.65 -11.11 6.27
N SER A 85 5.38 -10.93 4.98
CA SER A 85 4.03 -11.01 4.43
C SER A 85 3.38 -12.36 4.72
N ALA A 86 4.11 -13.46 4.58
CA ALA A 86 3.62 -14.79 4.89
C ALA A 86 3.43 -15.01 6.41
N LEU A 87 4.33 -14.49 7.26
CA LEU A 87 4.15 -14.51 8.71
C LEU A 87 2.94 -13.69 9.16
N MET A 88 2.67 -12.56 8.50
CA MET A 88 1.48 -11.74 8.74
C MET A 88 0.22 -12.48 8.30
N ALA A 89 0.20 -13.10 7.11
CA ALA A 89 -0.95 -13.88 6.65
C ALA A 89 -1.28 -15.01 7.65
N PHE A 90 -0.27 -15.72 8.13
CA PHE A 90 -0.42 -16.73 9.19
C PHE A 90 -0.95 -16.13 10.50
N ALA A 91 -0.49 -14.93 10.89
CA ALA A 91 -0.96 -14.26 12.09
C ALA A 91 -2.44 -13.86 12.00
N TYR A 92 -2.87 -13.34 10.85
CA TYR A 92 -4.25 -12.94 10.59
C TYR A 92 -5.19 -14.14 10.51
N ASP A 93 -4.78 -15.23 9.87
CA ASP A 93 -5.56 -16.48 9.83
C ASP A 93 -5.86 -16.98 11.26
N ARG A 94 -4.87 -16.91 12.16
CA ARG A 94 -5.03 -17.31 13.57
C ARG A 94 -6.08 -16.51 14.33
N ILE A 95 -6.30 -15.24 13.97
CA ILE A 95 -7.35 -14.40 14.57
C ILE A 95 -8.66 -14.43 13.77
N GLY A 96 -8.77 -15.35 12.80
CA GLY A 96 -9.95 -15.54 11.96
C GLY A 96 -10.13 -14.48 10.88
N VAL A 97 -9.07 -13.73 10.55
CA VAL A 97 -9.07 -12.75 9.47
C VAL A 97 -8.43 -13.40 8.25
N GLN A 98 -9.24 -13.71 7.25
CA GLN A 98 -8.75 -14.21 5.97
C GLN A 98 -8.00 -13.08 5.26
N VAL A 99 -6.68 -13.22 5.15
CA VAL A 99 -5.85 -12.33 4.34
C VAL A 99 -5.53 -13.06 3.05
N THR A 100 -6.08 -12.57 1.94
CA THR A 100 -5.72 -13.05 0.60
C THR A 100 -4.25 -12.70 0.35
N PRO A 101 -3.33 -13.69 0.29
CA PRO A 101 -1.93 -13.44 -0.03
C PRO A 101 -1.85 -12.85 -1.43
N GLY A 102 -1.10 -11.75 -1.58
CA GLY A 102 -0.96 -11.08 -2.88
C GLY A 102 -2.10 -10.11 -3.21
N SER A 103 -2.38 -9.16 -2.32
CA SER A 103 -2.67 -7.82 -2.86
C SER A 103 -1.44 -7.48 -3.70
N GLY A 104 -1.57 -7.56 -5.02
CA GLY A 104 -0.45 -7.41 -5.93
C GLY A 104 0.30 -6.10 -5.70
N THR A 105 1.30 -5.82 -6.54
CA THR A 105 1.91 -4.49 -6.59
C THR A 105 0.81 -3.41 -6.59
N SER A 106 1.11 -2.20 -6.10
CA SER A 106 0.10 -1.12 -6.12
C SER A 106 -0.49 -0.93 -7.52
N ALA A 107 0.27 -1.21 -8.59
CA ALA A 107 -0.21 -1.23 -9.96
C ALA A 107 -1.28 -2.31 -10.22
N GLU A 108 -1.11 -3.54 -9.72
CA GLU A 108 -2.06 -4.65 -9.86
C GLU A 108 -3.34 -4.42 -9.05
N VAL A 109 -3.23 -3.90 -7.83
CA VAL A 109 -4.41 -3.52 -7.02
C VAL A 109 -5.22 -2.46 -7.76
N LEU A 110 -4.57 -1.44 -8.30
CA LEU A 110 -5.24 -0.36 -9.03
C LEU A 110 -5.77 -0.81 -10.40
N ALA A 111 -5.17 -1.83 -11.02
CA ALA A 111 -5.63 -2.38 -12.29
C ALA A 111 -6.90 -3.23 -12.14
N ASN A 112 -7.07 -3.91 -11.00
CA ASN A 112 -8.20 -4.81 -10.73
C ASN A 112 -9.28 -4.18 -9.83
N ALA A 113 -9.17 -2.89 -9.50
CA ALA A 113 -10.13 -2.20 -8.67
C ALA A 113 -11.47 -2.03 -9.41
N ASP A 114 -12.56 -2.44 -8.75
CA ASP A 114 -13.93 -2.18 -9.23
C ASP A 114 -14.14 -0.65 -9.41
N PRO A 115 -14.68 -0.19 -10.55
CA PRO A 115 -14.98 1.23 -10.77
C PRO A 115 -15.76 1.90 -9.64
N VAL A 116 -16.69 1.19 -8.98
CA VAL A 116 -17.45 1.73 -7.82
C VAL A 116 -16.49 2.04 -6.67
N HIS A 117 -15.61 1.10 -6.34
CA HIS A 117 -14.61 1.30 -5.29
C HIS A 117 -13.55 2.36 -5.65
N VAL A 118 -13.33 2.63 -6.94
CA VAL A 118 -12.44 3.73 -7.40
C VAL A 118 -13.05 5.08 -7.04
N GLU A 119 -14.35 5.27 -7.24
CA GLU A 119 -15.05 6.51 -6.88
C GLU A 119 -15.05 6.71 -5.36
N ASP A 120 -15.37 5.66 -4.61
CA ASP A 120 -15.35 5.73 -3.13
C ASP A 120 -13.93 5.99 -2.61
N ALA A 121 -12.90 5.44 -3.25
CA ALA A 121 -11.51 5.70 -2.90
C ALA A 121 -11.11 7.16 -3.17
N ILE A 122 -11.59 7.77 -4.27
CA ILE A 122 -11.37 9.20 -4.54
C ILE A 122 -12.03 10.04 -3.45
N ALA A 123 -13.29 9.76 -3.14
CA ALA A 123 -14.04 10.49 -2.12
C ALA A 123 -13.35 10.38 -0.74
N LEU A 124 -12.88 9.19 -0.38
CA LEU A 124 -12.14 8.96 0.86
C LEU A 124 -10.82 9.75 0.91
N LEU A 125 -10.05 9.78 -0.19
CA LEU A 125 -8.80 10.54 -0.25
C LEU A 125 -9.05 12.06 -0.16
N GLU A 126 -10.12 12.57 -0.78
CA GLU A 126 -10.53 13.97 -0.67
C GLU A 126 -10.98 14.32 0.75
N ALA A 127 -11.75 13.45 1.41
CA ALA A 127 -12.14 13.59 2.81
C ALA A 127 -10.92 13.59 3.74
N THR A 128 -10.00 12.66 3.52
CA THR A 128 -8.74 12.58 4.26
C THR A 128 -7.93 13.86 4.11
N TRP A 129 -7.81 14.40 2.90
CA TRP A 129 -7.13 15.67 2.66
C TRP A 129 -7.77 16.83 3.43
N ARG A 130 -9.11 16.93 3.46
CA ARG A 130 -9.83 17.95 4.25
C ARG A 130 -9.52 17.85 5.75
N ILE A 131 -9.34 16.64 6.29
CA ILE A 131 -8.93 16.44 7.69
C ILE A 131 -7.49 16.90 7.90
N VAL A 132 -6.59 16.49 7.00
CA VAL A 132 -5.17 16.85 7.04
C VAL A 132 -5.00 18.37 6.99
N GLU A 133 -5.65 19.06 6.06
CA GLU A 133 -5.59 20.51 5.90
C GLU A 133 -6.08 21.26 7.14
N ARG A 134 -7.19 20.81 7.75
CA ARG A 134 -7.71 21.41 9.00
C ARG A 134 -6.76 21.25 10.18
N ARG A 135 -6.09 20.10 10.29
CA ARG A 135 -5.24 19.77 11.46
C ARG A 135 -3.81 20.26 11.34
N TRP A 136 -3.35 20.51 10.12
CA TRP A 136 -1.97 20.90 9.85
C TRP A 136 -1.49 22.12 10.63
N PRO A 137 -2.24 23.23 10.70
CA PRO A 137 -1.80 24.43 11.41
C PRO A 137 -1.55 24.20 12.91
N GLN A 138 -2.18 23.17 13.49
CA GLN A 138 -2.19 22.89 14.93
C GLN A 138 -1.23 21.76 15.33
N ARG A 139 -0.69 21.00 14.37
CA ARG A 139 0.09 19.78 14.63
C ARG A 139 1.40 19.84 13.85
N ARG A 140 2.54 19.74 14.55
CA ARG A 140 3.89 19.70 13.93
C ARG A 140 4.21 18.39 13.20
N SER A 141 3.40 17.35 13.38
CA SER A 141 3.51 16.07 12.68
C SER A 141 2.11 15.46 12.51
N LEU A 142 1.80 14.94 11.32
CA LEU A 142 0.50 14.35 10.99
C LEU A 142 0.66 12.94 10.43
N ASN A 143 -0.05 11.99 11.05
CA ASN A 143 -0.08 10.61 10.59
C ASN A 143 -1.20 10.41 9.58
N ILE A 144 -0.84 10.23 8.30
CA ILE A 144 -1.76 9.99 7.18
C ILE A 144 -2.67 8.80 7.46
N TYR A 145 -2.17 7.72 8.07
CA TYR A 145 -3.00 6.56 8.41
C TYR A 145 -4.09 6.90 9.42
N THR A 146 -3.79 7.76 10.39
CA THR A 146 -4.79 8.22 11.38
C THR A 146 -5.85 9.09 10.72
N CYS A 147 -5.45 10.02 9.83
CA CYS A 147 -6.40 10.85 9.11
C CYS A 147 -7.26 10.04 8.12
N LEU A 148 -6.68 9.02 7.48
CA LEU A 148 -7.39 8.12 6.58
C LEU A 148 -8.43 7.29 7.34
N ASN A 149 -8.05 6.73 8.50
CA ASN A 149 -8.97 5.98 9.35
C ASN A 149 -10.13 6.86 9.85
N GLU A 150 -9.84 8.10 10.24
CA GLU A 150 -10.88 9.03 10.66
C GLU A 150 -11.84 9.42 9.53
N ALA A 151 -11.32 9.67 8.32
CA ALA A 151 -12.17 9.93 7.16
C ALA A 151 -13.06 8.73 6.84
N TRP A 152 -12.50 7.53 6.98
CA TRP A 152 -13.21 6.27 6.74
C TRP A 152 -14.34 6.05 7.76
N GLU A 153 -14.09 6.33 9.04
CA GLU A 153 -15.09 6.28 10.10
C GLU A 153 -16.15 7.38 9.98
N GLN A 154 -15.79 8.59 9.55
CA GLN A 154 -16.72 9.72 9.42
C GLN A 154 -17.74 9.54 8.30
N ASP A 155 -17.32 9.00 7.17
CA ASP A 155 -18.14 8.91 5.96
C ASP A 155 -18.71 7.50 5.74
N GLU A 156 -18.57 6.58 6.72
CA GLU A 156 -19.02 5.17 6.70
C GLU A 156 -18.70 4.45 5.37
N MET A 157 -17.59 4.81 4.72
CA MET A 157 -17.34 4.37 3.36
C MET A 157 -17.05 2.88 3.30
N LEU A 158 -17.75 2.13 2.46
CA LEU A 158 -17.51 0.69 2.26
C LEU A 158 -16.34 0.40 1.31
N VAL A 159 -15.41 1.34 1.17
CA VAL A 159 -14.26 1.17 0.28
C VAL A 159 -13.20 0.25 0.90
N PRO A 160 -12.70 -0.77 0.17
CA PRO A 160 -11.56 -1.54 0.61
C PRO A 160 -10.33 -0.63 0.80
N PRO A 161 -9.73 -0.56 2.01
CA PRO A 161 -8.63 0.38 2.31
C PRO A 161 -7.37 0.12 1.46
N VAL A 162 -7.28 -1.04 0.81
CA VAL A 162 -6.20 -1.41 -0.09
C VAL A 162 -6.11 -0.49 -1.32
N ILE A 163 -7.24 0.01 -1.83
CA ILE A 163 -7.31 0.85 -3.03
C ILE A 163 -6.73 2.26 -2.77
N PRO A 164 -7.24 3.05 -1.79
CA PRO A 164 -6.67 4.37 -1.49
C PRO A 164 -5.21 4.27 -1.02
N LEU A 165 -4.82 3.20 -0.29
CA LEU A 165 -3.43 2.99 0.09
C LEU A 165 -2.53 2.64 -1.10
N ALA A 166 -3.02 1.84 -2.06
CA ALA A 166 -2.28 1.56 -3.29
C ALA A 166 -2.10 2.83 -4.13
N ALA A 167 -3.14 3.68 -4.23
CA ALA A 167 -3.04 4.97 -4.92
C ALA A 167 -2.02 5.90 -4.27
N LEU A 168 -2.03 6.02 -2.94
CA LEU A 168 -1.05 6.80 -2.19
C LEU A 168 0.38 6.28 -2.39
N ARG A 169 0.57 4.96 -2.34
CA ARG A 169 1.89 4.34 -2.58
C ARG A 169 2.39 4.55 -4.00
N ALA A 170 1.51 4.43 -5.00
CA ALA A 170 1.84 4.65 -6.40
C ALA A 170 2.16 6.12 -6.72
N ALA A 171 1.68 7.06 -5.91
CA ALA A 171 1.96 8.49 -6.05
C ALA A 171 3.26 8.94 -5.35
N LEU A 172 3.94 8.05 -4.63
CA LEU A 172 5.22 8.37 -3.98
C LEU A 172 6.36 8.47 -5.00
N PRO A 173 7.36 9.34 -4.76
CA PRO A 173 8.62 9.27 -5.47
C PRO A 173 9.30 7.90 -5.28
N GLU A 174 10.10 7.49 -6.26
CA GLU A 174 10.82 6.23 -6.22
C GLU A 174 11.70 6.13 -4.95
N GLY A 175 11.67 4.96 -4.31
CA GLY A 175 12.42 4.70 -3.07
C GLY A 175 11.90 5.40 -1.81
N LYS A 176 10.73 6.06 -1.87
CA LYS A 176 10.08 6.66 -0.70
C LYS A 176 8.96 5.79 -0.15
N LEU A 177 8.84 5.79 1.17
CA LEU A 177 7.78 5.08 1.88
C LEU A 177 6.72 6.07 2.38
N LEU A 178 5.48 5.61 2.47
CA LEU A 178 4.38 6.45 2.99
C LEU A 178 4.64 6.90 4.43
N CYS A 179 5.38 6.10 5.22
CA CYS A 179 5.81 6.45 6.57
C CYS A 179 6.84 7.59 6.63
N ASP A 180 7.56 7.87 5.54
CA ASP A 180 8.47 9.02 5.49
C ASP A 180 7.65 10.32 5.50
N TYR A 181 6.49 10.28 4.83
CA TYR A 181 5.56 11.41 4.66
C TYR A 181 4.70 11.69 5.90
N THR A 182 4.66 10.78 6.88
CA THR A 182 3.91 10.98 8.14
C THR A 182 4.70 11.71 9.24
N ALA A 183 6.02 11.90 9.08
CA ALA A 183 6.87 12.39 10.16
C ALA A 183 7.41 13.82 9.95
N ARG A 184 7.66 14.28 8.72
CA ARG A 184 8.52 15.48 8.49
C ARG A 184 8.23 16.35 7.26
N HIS A 185 7.25 16.00 6.42
CA HIS A 185 7.04 16.71 5.16
C HIS A 185 6.15 17.94 5.30
N SER A 186 6.28 18.92 4.39
CA SER A 186 5.48 20.15 4.37
C SER A 186 4.04 19.89 3.90
N PRO A 187 3.07 20.76 4.23
CA PRO A 187 1.69 20.59 3.79
C PRO A 187 1.55 20.59 2.26
N GLN A 188 2.41 21.32 1.55
CA GLN A 188 2.48 21.31 0.09
C GLN A 188 2.90 19.94 -0.46
N THR A 189 3.84 19.27 0.22
CA THR A 189 4.31 17.94 -0.17
C THR A 189 3.22 16.88 0.05
N ALA A 190 2.50 16.97 1.18
CA ALA A 190 1.33 16.14 1.41
C ALA A 190 0.22 16.41 0.38
N LYS A 191 -0.07 17.69 0.07
CA LYS A 191 -1.06 18.07 -0.96
C LYS A 191 -0.72 17.45 -2.31
N ALA A 192 0.55 17.51 -2.71
CA ALA A 192 1.03 16.92 -3.96
C ALA A 192 0.84 15.40 -3.99
N LEU A 193 1.12 14.71 -2.87
CA LEU A 193 0.91 13.26 -2.75
C LEU A 193 -0.58 12.88 -2.93
N PHE A 194 -1.49 13.55 -2.20
CA PHE A 194 -2.93 13.30 -2.32
C PHE A 194 -3.44 13.65 -3.72
N GLY A 195 -3.00 14.78 -4.29
CA GLY A 195 -3.35 15.17 -5.65
C GLY A 195 -2.88 14.16 -6.70
N GLY A 196 -1.67 13.62 -6.54
CA GLY A 196 -1.13 12.56 -7.40
C GLY A 196 -1.95 11.26 -7.30
N ALA A 197 -2.28 10.83 -6.08
CA ALA A 197 -3.08 9.64 -5.85
C ALA A 197 -4.49 9.75 -6.46
N ILE A 198 -5.15 10.89 -6.26
CA ILE A 198 -6.48 11.17 -6.85
C ILE A 198 -6.39 11.20 -8.38
N ALA A 199 -5.38 11.83 -8.95
CA ALA A 199 -5.18 11.87 -10.39
C ALA A 199 -4.98 10.47 -10.99
N LEU A 200 -4.27 9.57 -10.30
CA LEU A 200 -4.09 8.19 -10.73
C LEU A 200 -5.43 7.43 -10.78
N LEU A 201 -6.26 7.56 -9.74
CA LEU A 201 -7.59 6.94 -9.70
C LEU A 201 -8.52 7.50 -10.80
N ARG A 202 -8.51 8.82 -11.01
CA ARG A 202 -9.31 9.46 -12.08
C ARG A 202 -8.91 8.99 -13.48
N ARG A 203 -7.60 8.82 -13.76
CA ARG A 203 -7.14 8.24 -15.04
C ARG A 203 -7.60 6.80 -15.20
N ARG A 204 -7.61 6.01 -14.13
CA ARG A 204 -8.09 4.62 -14.17
C ARG A 204 -9.58 4.54 -14.49
N ARG A 205 -10.40 5.41 -13.89
CA ARG A 205 -11.82 5.55 -14.23
C ARG A 205 -12.03 5.79 -15.72
N GLN A 206 -11.24 6.69 -16.31
CA GLN A 206 -11.33 7.03 -17.74
C GLN A 206 -10.95 5.84 -18.66
N LEU A 207 -10.00 5.00 -18.24
CA LEU A 207 -9.60 3.81 -19.01
C LEU A 207 -10.60 2.65 -18.85
N GLY A 208 -11.28 2.52 -17.71
CA GLY A 208 -12.28 1.47 -17.46
C GLY A 208 -13.66 1.74 -18.07
N GLY A 209 -14.00 2.99 -18.37
CA GLY A 209 -15.27 3.36 -19.01
C GLY A 209 -15.28 3.33 -20.54
N ALA A 210 -14.19 2.88 -21.17
CA ALA A 210 -14.02 2.83 -22.63
C ALA A 210 -14.11 1.39 -23.21
N ALA A 211 -14.53 0.42 -22.40
CA ALA A 211 -14.68 -1.00 -22.76
C ALA A 211 -16.15 -1.40 -22.89
#